data_AF-A0A6I6QY95-F1
#
_entry.id   AF-A0A6I6QY95-F1
#
_cell.length_a   1.000
_cell.length_b   1.000
_cell.length_c   1.000
_cell.angle_alpha   90.00
_cell.angle_beta   90.00
_cell.angle_gamma   90.00
#
_symmetry.space_group_name_H-M   'P 1'
#
loop_
_entity.id
_entity.type
_entity.pdbx_description
1 polymer ?
#
loop_
_entity_poly.entity_id
_entity_poly.type
_entity_poly.pdbx_seq_one_letter_code
_entity_poly.pdbx_strand_id
1 'polypeptide(L)'
;MSDTIEPINARQARCLTVKRVIAISYGTNGRYEELVYDREPCRRRAQYCTDYERFIFDRDFRYRNGTNYLDALLGGFNWEAVRNAGFDPDAEPKAYAIPDDMPLYRWVLKDGTVVTTATGFPQGDAAVLRTLDGRSMFVPLANVDYITELKG
;
A
#
# COMPACT_ATOMS: atom_id res chain seq x y z
N MET A 1 -1.89 -21.80 5.19
CA MET A 1 -2.76 -20.86 4.45
C MET A 1 -1.84 -20.00 3.60
N SER A 2 -2.22 -19.67 2.37
CA SER A 2 -1.42 -18.79 1.53
C SER A 2 -1.73 -17.35 1.95
N ASP A 3 -0.76 -16.64 2.52
CA ASP A 3 -0.90 -15.22 2.91
C ASP A 3 -0.86 -14.27 1.69
N THR A 4 -0.83 -14.83 0.48
CA THR A 4 -0.85 -14.09 -0.78
C THR A 4 -2.26 -13.57 -1.06
N ILE A 5 -2.37 -12.27 -1.32
CA ILE A 5 -3.61 -11.58 -1.69
C ILE A 5 -3.61 -11.34 -3.21
N GLU A 6 -4.77 -11.47 -3.84
CA GLU A 6 -4.94 -11.15 -5.26
C GLU A 6 -5.03 -9.64 -5.50
N PRO A 7 -4.47 -9.14 -6.61
CA PRO A 7 -4.51 -7.72 -6.90
C PRO A 7 -5.93 -7.26 -7.26
N ILE A 8 -6.28 -6.08 -6.78
CA ILE A 8 -7.51 -5.36 -7.13
C ILE A 8 -7.24 -4.37 -8.27
N ASN A 9 -8.27 -4.10 -9.07
CA ASN A 9 -8.27 -3.03 -10.07
C ASN A 9 -9.00 -1.76 -9.57
N ALA A 10 -8.91 -0.70 -10.36
CA ALA A 10 -9.54 0.60 -10.05
C ALA A 10 -11.06 0.51 -9.84
N ARG A 11 -11.75 -0.42 -10.52
CA ARG A 11 -13.19 -0.64 -10.34
C ARG A 11 -13.50 -1.31 -8.99
N GLN A 12 -12.72 -2.31 -8.62
CA GLN A 12 -12.84 -2.99 -7.32
C GLN A 12 -12.56 -2.02 -6.17
N ALA A 13 -11.52 -1.19 -6.28
CA ALA A 13 -11.13 -0.21 -5.26
C ALA A 13 -12.28 0.71 -4.80
N ARG A 14 -13.23 1.03 -5.70
CA ARG A 14 -14.40 1.86 -5.39
C ARG A 14 -15.45 1.16 -4.51
N CYS A 15 -15.43 -0.16 -4.43
CA CYS A 15 -16.42 -0.98 -3.72
C CYS A 15 -15.89 -1.67 -2.47
N LEU A 16 -14.62 -1.47 -2.12
CA LEU A 16 -14.00 -2.22 -1.03
C LEU A 16 -14.50 -1.77 0.35
N THR A 17 -14.66 -2.75 1.23
CA THR A 17 -15.10 -2.54 2.61
C THR A 17 -13.99 -2.75 3.63
N VAL A 18 -12.78 -3.14 3.21
CA VAL A 18 -11.64 -3.33 4.12
C VAL A 18 -11.17 -2.00 4.71
N LYS A 19 -10.50 -2.05 5.86
CA LYS A 19 -9.90 -0.87 6.49
C LYS A 19 -8.70 -0.36 5.73
N ARG A 20 -7.99 -1.22 5.01
CA ARG A 20 -6.69 -0.90 4.43
C ARG A 20 -6.46 -1.57 3.08
N VAL A 21 -5.78 -0.85 2.21
CA VAL A 21 -5.27 -1.35 0.93
C VAL A 21 -3.78 -1.05 0.86
N ILE A 22 -3.00 -1.91 0.22
CA ILE A 22 -1.61 -1.63 -0.10
C ILE A 22 -1.41 -1.60 -1.61
N ALA A 23 -0.64 -0.65 -2.11
CA ALA A 23 -0.09 -0.68 -3.46
C ALA A 23 1.37 -1.10 -3.38
N ILE A 24 1.76 -2.08 -4.20
CA ILE A 24 3.10 -2.64 -4.29
C ILE A 24 3.58 -2.53 -5.72
N SER A 25 4.83 -2.11 -5.91
CA SER A 25 5.51 -2.11 -7.19
C SER A 25 6.93 -2.63 -7.07
N TYR A 26 7.50 -3.00 -8.21
CA TYR A 26 8.90 -3.41 -8.31
C TYR A 26 9.52 -2.68 -9.49
N GLY A 27 10.43 -1.76 -9.20
CA GLY A 27 11.17 -1.04 -10.24
C GLY A 27 11.99 -2.00 -11.11
N THR A 28 12.36 -1.56 -12.30
CA THR A 28 13.20 -2.34 -13.23
C THR A 28 14.60 -2.65 -12.69
N ASN A 29 15.05 -1.89 -11.68
CA ASN A 29 16.25 -2.12 -10.90
C ASN A 29 16.06 -3.10 -9.73
N GLY A 30 14.88 -3.69 -9.58
CA GLY A 30 14.53 -4.59 -8.47
C GLY A 30 14.14 -3.89 -7.17
N ARG A 31 14.02 -2.55 -7.16
CA ARG A 31 13.63 -1.80 -5.96
C ARG A 31 12.16 -2.09 -5.61
N TYR A 32 11.94 -2.50 -4.37
CA TYR A 32 10.61 -2.70 -3.81
C TYR A 32 10.07 -1.41 -3.23
N GLU A 33 8.82 -1.10 -3.54
CA GLU A 33 8.13 0.06 -2.97
C GLU A 33 6.70 -0.29 -2.60
N GLU A 34 6.21 0.29 -1.51
CA GLU A 34 4.84 0.11 -1.06
C GLU A 34 4.20 1.40 -0.55
N LEU A 35 2.89 1.55 -0.80
CA LEU A 35 2.05 2.59 -0.21
C LEU A 35 0.84 1.94 0.45
N VAL A 36 0.65 2.20 1.74
CA VAL A 36 -0.50 1.74 2.51
C VAL A 36 -1.55 2.84 2.59
N TYR A 37 -2.77 2.54 2.19
CA TYR A 37 -3.91 3.46 2.18
C TYR A 37 -4.94 3.03 3.23
N ASP A 38 -5.37 3.95 4.08
CA ASP A 38 -6.43 3.71 5.05
C ASP A 38 -7.79 4.16 4.51
N ARG A 39 -8.83 3.42 4.86
CA ARG A 39 -10.22 3.76 4.56
C ARG A 39 -10.69 4.87 5.50
N GLU A 40 -11.12 5.98 4.93
CA GLU A 40 -11.68 7.10 5.66
C GLU A 40 -13.08 7.48 5.15
N PRO A 41 -13.99 7.96 6.03
CA PRO A 41 -15.27 8.47 5.61
C PRO A 41 -15.09 9.75 4.79
N CYS A 42 -15.91 9.91 3.75
CA CYS A 42 -15.96 11.15 2.97
C CYS A 42 -16.57 12.27 3.82
N ARG A 43 -15.72 13.08 4.47
CA ARG A 43 -16.15 14.11 5.44
C ARG A 43 -16.86 15.33 4.83
N ARG A 44 -17.07 15.41 3.51
CA ARG A 44 -17.79 16.52 2.87
C ARG A 44 -18.66 16.03 1.71
N ARG A 45 -19.97 16.24 1.82
CA ARG A 45 -20.88 16.30 0.67
C ARG A 45 -20.48 17.54 -0.15
N ALA A 46 -19.88 17.33 -1.32
CA ALA A 46 -19.56 18.28 -2.41
C ALA A 46 -19.48 19.80 -2.10
N GLN A 47 -18.29 20.41 -2.25
CA GLN A 47 -18.22 21.82 -2.70
C GLN A 47 -16.92 22.27 -3.40
N TYR A 48 -15.84 21.48 -3.43
CA TYR A 48 -14.58 21.87 -4.10
C TYR A 48 -14.14 20.93 -5.22
N CYS A 49 -15.10 20.26 -5.86
CA CYS A 49 -14.84 19.42 -7.02
C CYS A 49 -14.76 20.29 -8.29
N THR A 50 -13.72 21.11 -8.40
CA THR A 50 -13.37 21.79 -9.65
C THR A 50 -12.55 20.83 -10.51
N ASP A 51 -13.20 20.36 -11.57
CA ASP A 51 -12.75 19.70 -12.80
C ASP A 51 -11.93 18.39 -12.73
N TYR A 52 -11.18 18.14 -11.66
CA TYR A 52 -10.43 16.90 -11.46
C TYR A 52 -11.22 15.83 -10.68
N GLU A 53 -12.14 16.25 -9.81
CA GLU A 53 -12.83 15.40 -8.83
C GLU A 53 -14.26 14.99 -9.25
N ARG A 54 -14.76 15.50 -10.40
CA ARG A 54 -16.15 15.28 -10.84
C ARG A 54 -16.44 13.86 -11.32
N PHE A 55 -15.41 13.07 -11.61
CA PHE A 55 -15.53 11.70 -12.13
C PHE A 55 -15.57 10.60 -11.05
N ILE A 56 -15.36 10.93 -9.77
CA ILE A 56 -14.98 9.94 -8.75
C ILE A 56 -16.03 9.75 -7.62
N PHE A 57 -16.85 10.75 -7.27
CA PHE A 57 -17.54 10.72 -5.97
C PHE A 57 -19.06 10.54 -6.03
N ASP A 58 -19.50 9.32 -5.72
CA ASP A 58 -20.81 9.03 -5.13
C ASP A 58 -20.72 7.86 -4.13
N ARG A 59 -19.78 7.91 -3.18
CA ARG A 59 -19.62 6.87 -2.14
C ARG A 59 -19.16 7.43 -0.79
N ASP A 60 -19.67 6.83 0.28
CA ASP A 60 -19.49 7.25 1.67
C ASP A 60 -18.03 7.16 2.20
N PHE A 61 -17.12 6.50 1.45
CA PHE A 61 -15.75 6.20 1.88
C PHE A 61 -14.72 6.29 0.74
N ARG A 62 -13.46 6.49 1.10
CA ARG A 62 -12.30 6.50 0.18
C ARG A 62 -11.04 5.94 0.84
N TYR A 63 -10.07 5.51 0.03
CA TYR A 63 -8.76 5.02 0.49
C TYR A 63 -7.70 6.09 0.25
N ARG A 64 -6.99 6.49 1.30
CA ARG A 64 -6.05 7.62 1.26
C ARG A 64 -4.75 7.31 2.01
N ASN A 65 -3.64 7.78 1.47
CA ASN A 65 -2.35 7.87 2.15
C ASN A 65 -1.85 9.31 2.02
N GLY A 66 -1.78 10.05 3.14
CA GLY A 66 -1.38 11.46 3.08
C GLY A 66 -2.30 12.26 2.16
N THR A 67 -1.80 12.79 1.04
CA THR A 67 -2.60 13.50 0.02
C THR A 67 -3.01 12.63 -1.18
N ASN A 68 -2.57 11.37 -1.22
CA ASN A 68 -2.76 10.47 -2.36
C ASN A 68 -4.01 9.60 -2.19
N TYR A 69 -4.72 9.37 -3.30
CA TYR A 69 -5.89 8.50 -3.35
C TYR A 69 -5.59 7.24 -4.16
N LEU A 70 -6.04 6.09 -3.66
CA LEU A 70 -5.76 4.79 -4.26
C LEU A 70 -6.24 4.69 -5.72
N ASP A 71 -7.43 5.20 -6.01
CA ASP A 71 -8.02 5.16 -7.34
C ASP A 71 -7.35 6.13 -8.31
N ALA A 72 -6.84 7.26 -7.83
CA ALA A 72 -5.99 8.15 -8.63
C ALA A 72 -4.65 7.50 -8.98
N LEU A 73 -4.06 6.73 -8.06
CA LEU A 73 -2.88 5.90 -8.33
C LEU A 73 -3.19 4.86 -9.42
N LEU A 74 -4.27 4.09 -9.25
CA LEU A 74 -4.66 3.04 -10.21
C LEU A 74 -5.19 3.58 -11.54
N GLY A 75 -5.71 4.80 -11.57
CA GLY A 75 -6.24 5.47 -12.76
C GLY A 75 -5.23 6.37 -13.48
N GLY A 76 -4.04 6.54 -12.90
CA GLY A 76 -2.94 7.29 -13.50
C GLY A 76 -3.08 8.82 -13.47
N PHE A 77 -3.85 9.35 -12.51
CA PHE A 77 -4.20 10.76 -12.51
C PHE A 77 -3.18 11.61 -11.74
N ASN A 78 -2.72 11.21 -10.54
CA ASN A 78 -1.94 12.09 -9.63
C ASN A 78 -0.48 11.64 -9.40
N TRP A 79 0.27 11.38 -10.48
CA TRP A 79 1.62 10.80 -10.37
C TRP A 79 2.69 11.74 -9.82
N GLU A 80 2.52 13.06 -9.90
CA GLU A 80 3.47 14.02 -9.33
C GLU A 80 3.51 13.93 -7.80
N ALA A 81 2.36 13.89 -7.14
CA ALA A 81 2.29 13.73 -5.70
C ALA A 81 2.83 12.37 -5.23
N VAL A 82 2.63 11.32 -6.04
CA VAL A 82 3.16 9.97 -5.79
C VAL A 82 4.69 9.97 -5.87
N ARG A 83 5.28 10.59 -6.89
CA ARG A 83 6.75 10.77 -7.01
C ARG A 83 7.32 11.57 -5.86
N ASN A 84 6.64 12.64 -5.44
CA ASN A 84 7.06 13.46 -4.30
C ASN A 84 7.02 12.68 -2.97
N ALA A 85 6.21 11.63 -2.88
CA ALA A 85 6.20 10.70 -1.76
C ALA A 85 7.29 9.61 -1.86
N GLY A 86 8.11 9.62 -2.92
CA GLY A 86 9.21 8.68 -3.14
C GLY A 86 8.79 7.35 -3.77
N PHE A 87 7.54 7.22 -4.21
CA PHE A 87 7.03 6.04 -4.90
C PHE A 87 7.12 6.23 -6.42
N ASP A 88 7.60 5.21 -7.13
CA ASP A 88 7.79 5.18 -8.57
C ASP A 88 6.46 4.84 -9.30
N PRO A 89 5.86 5.80 -10.03
CA PRO A 89 4.68 5.57 -10.87
C PRO A 89 4.88 4.54 -11.96
N ASP A 90 6.10 4.46 -12.48
CA ASP A 90 6.41 3.77 -13.72
C ASP A 90 6.68 2.28 -13.47
N ALA A 91 6.75 1.86 -12.20
CA ALA A 91 7.01 0.50 -11.74
C ALA A 91 5.76 -0.44 -11.80
N GLU A 92 4.74 -0.08 -12.58
CA GLU A 92 3.49 -0.83 -12.78
C GLU A 92 2.85 -1.34 -11.46
N PRO A 93 2.41 -0.43 -10.57
CA PRO A 93 1.93 -0.82 -9.26
C PRO A 93 0.66 -1.67 -9.32
N LYS A 94 0.58 -2.65 -8.43
CA LYS A 94 -0.63 -3.44 -8.16
C LYS A 94 -1.13 -3.13 -6.75
N ALA A 95 -2.45 -3.01 -6.60
CA ALA A 95 -3.06 -2.79 -5.30
C ALA A 95 -3.68 -4.07 -4.75
N TYR A 96 -3.76 -4.21 -3.43
CA TYR A 96 -4.22 -5.41 -2.73
C TYR A 96 -5.08 -5.02 -1.54
N ALA A 97 -6.29 -5.58 -1.45
CA ALA A 97 -7.20 -5.36 -0.32
C ALA A 97 -6.74 -6.19 0.89
N ILE A 98 -6.34 -5.53 1.97
CA ILE A 98 -5.82 -6.21 3.16
C ILE A 98 -6.99 -6.62 4.05
N PRO A 99 -7.15 -7.90 4.42
CA PRO A 99 -8.17 -8.33 5.37
C PRO A 99 -8.04 -7.61 6.72
N ASP A 100 -9.17 -7.26 7.33
CA ASP A 100 -9.21 -6.42 8.54
C ASP A 100 -8.62 -7.10 9.79
N ASP A 101 -8.63 -8.43 9.79
CA ASP A 101 -8.12 -9.30 10.86
C ASP A 101 -6.69 -9.80 10.59
N MET A 102 -6.10 -9.41 9.45
CA MET A 102 -4.73 -9.78 9.11
C MET A 102 -3.75 -9.02 10.02
N PRO A 103 -2.88 -9.71 10.79
CA PRO A 103 -1.81 -9.04 11.51
C PRO A 103 -0.85 -8.42 10.51
N LEU A 104 -0.35 -7.22 10.80
CA LEU A 104 0.53 -6.49 9.91
C LEU A 104 1.79 -6.04 10.65
N TYR A 105 2.94 -6.38 10.09
CA TYR A 105 4.24 -5.96 10.60
C TYR A 105 4.92 -5.09 9.54
N ARG A 106 5.39 -3.92 9.95
CA ARG A 106 6.20 -3.03 9.11
C ARG A 106 7.65 -3.13 9.48
N TRP A 107 8.43 -3.60 8.53
CA TRP A 107 9.88 -3.73 8.60
C TRP A 107 10.48 -2.50 7.96
N VAL A 108 11.16 -1.67 8.76
CA VAL A 108 11.89 -0.51 8.26
C VAL A 108 13.36 -0.89 8.16
N LEU A 109 13.90 -0.82 6.95
CA LEU A 109 15.30 -1.09 6.68
C LEU A 109 16.12 0.21 6.78
N LYS A 110 17.42 0.07 7.03
CA LYS A 110 18.35 1.20 7.20
C LYS A 110 18.49 2.08 5.95
N ASP A 111 18.14 1.56 4.78
CA ASP A 111 18.11 2.32 3.52
C ASP A 111 16.79 3.07 3.29
N GLY A 112 15.84 2.98 4.22
CA GLY A 112 14.52 3.59 4.16
C GLY A 112 13.46 2.73 3.47
N THR A 113 13.81 1.55 2.94
CA THR A 113 12.82 0.61 2.40
C THR A 113 11.91 0.14 3.54
N VAL A 114 10.60 0.17 3.28
CA VAL A 114 9.58 -0.35 4.21
C VAL A 114 8.93 -1.56 3.57
N VAL A 115 8.79 -2.65 4.32
CA VAL A 115 8.11 -3.87 3.87
C VAL A 115 7.01 -4.24 4.84
N THR A 116 5.79 -4.39 4.36
CA THR A 116 4.64 -4.86 5.12
C THR A 116 4.46 -6.37 4.93
N THR A 117 4.47 -7.12 6.03
CA THR A 117 4.27 -8.58 6.04
C THR A 117 3.07 -8.97 6.90
N ALA A 118 2.46 -10.12 6.59
CA ALA A 118 1.42 -10.74 7.42
C ALA A 118 2.01 -11.65 8.51
N THR A 119 3.25 -12.11 8.31
CA THR A 119 3.95 -12.97 9.27
C THR A 119 4.93 -12.16 10.10
N GLY A 120 5.01 -12.54 11.38
CA GLY A 120 5.93 -11.94 12.34
C GLY A 120 7.37 -12.45 12.20
N PHE A 121 8.14 -12.17 13.25
CA PHE A 121 9.59 -12.27 13.31
C PHE A 121 10.14 -13.69 13.05
N PRO A 122 11.05 -13.89 12.08
CA PRO A 122 11.82 -15.11 11.96
C PRO A 122 12.91 -15.15 13.04
N GLN A 123 13.26 -16.36 13.47
CA GLN A 123 14.34 -16.63 14.43
C GLN A 123 15.64 -16.91 13.66
N GLY A 124 16.58 -15.97 13.60
CA GLY A 124 17.89 -16.16 12.94
C GLY A 124 18.59 -14.86 12.54
N ASP A 125 19.77 -14.96 11.94
CA ASP A 125 20.60 -13.79 11.52
C ASP A 125 20.04 -13.04 10.30
N ALA A 126 19.05 -13.63 9.63
CA ALA A 126 18.35 -13.05 8.50
C ALA A 126 16.86 -13.37 8.56
N ALA A 127 16.06 -12.47 7.98
CA ALA A 127 14.64 -12.61 7.81
C ALA A 127 14.28 -12.93 6.37
N VAL A 128 13.33 -13.86 6.19
CA VAL A 128 12.64 -14.05 4.92
C VAL A 128 11.31 -13.34 5.03
N LEU A 129 11.24 -12.12 4.49
CA LEU A 129 10.03 -11.31 4.50
C LEU A 129 9.13 -11.76 3.34
N ARG A 130 7.89 -12.16 3.65
CA ARG A 130 6.88 -12.46 2.64
C ARG A 130 5.98 -11.25 2.45
N THR A 131 6.09 -10.62 1.28
CA THR A 131 5.21 -9.52 0.89
C THR A 131 3.79 -10.00 0.68
N LEU A 132 2.83 -9.08 0.74
CA LEU A 132 1.41 -9.42 0.57
C LEU A 132 1.04 -9.87 -0.86
N ASP A 133 1.85 -9.54 -1.86
CA ASP A 133 1.75 -10.10 -3.21
C ASP A 133 2.40 -11.50 -3.35
N GLY A 134 2.91 -12.06 -2.25
CA GLY A 134 3.42 -13.43 -2.17
C GLY A 134 4.89 -13.60 -2.53
N ARG A 135 5.63 -12.53 -2.86
CA ARG A 135 7.07 -12.60 -3.09
C ARG A 135 7.82 -12.71 -1.77
N SER A 136 9.06 -13.18 -1.86
CA SER A 136 9.94 -13.34 -0.70
C SER A 136 11.17 -12.47 -0.87
N MET A 137 11.59 -11.81 0.21
CA MET A 137 12.81 -11.03 0.28
C MET A 137 13.70 -11.58 1.38
N PHE A 138 14.97 -11.76 1.08
CA PHE A 138 15.98 -12.09 2.07
C PHE A 138 16.58 -10.80 2.62
N VAL A 139 16.42 -10.58 3.91
CA VAL A 139 16.86 -9.36 4.59
C VAL A 139 17.78 -9.75 5.75
N PRO A 140 19.09 -9.42 5.69
CA PRO A 140 19.96 -9.55 6.84
C PRO A 140 19.42 -8.73 8.01
N LEU A 141 19.34 -9.27 9.23
CA LEU A 141 18.83 -8.50 10.37
C LEU A 141 19.68 -7.27 10.68
N ALA A 142 20.97 -7.29 10.33
CA ALA A 142 21.85 -6.12 10.41
C ALA A 142 21.39 -4.93 9.55
N ASN A 143 20.54 -5.15 8.54
CA ASN A 143 19.96 -4.11 7.68
C ASN A 143 18.58 -3.63 8.16
N VAL A 144 17.98 -4.31 9.15
CA VAL A 144 16.74 -3.88 9.77
C VAL A 144 17.06 -2.74 10.75
N ASP A 145 16.32 -1.65 10.66
CA ASP A 145 16.39 -0.53 11.59
C ASP A 145 15.44 -0.79 12.77
N TYR A 146 14.14 -0.91 12.49
CA TYR A 146 13.15 -1.32 13.46
C TYR A 146 11.94 -2.00 12.81
N ILE A 147 11.13 -2.63 13.64
CA ILE A 147 9.91 -3.32 13.21
C ILE A 147 8.78 -2.82 14.10
N THR A 148 7.66 -2.46 13.50
CA THR A 148 6.46 -2.06 14.23
C THR A 148 5.26 -2.87 13.77
N GLU A 149 4.41 -3.25 14.72
CA GLU A 149 3.10 -3.80 14.42
C GLU A 149 2.16 -2.65 14.00
N LEU A 150 1.47 -2.81 12.88
CA LEU A 150 0.38 -1.93 12.48
C LEU A 150 -0.88 -2.38 13.22
N LYS A 151 -1.11 -1.82 14.41
CA LYS A 151 -2.37 -2.05 15.13
C LYS A 151 -3.55 -1.48 14.32
N GLY A 152 -4.59 -2.28 14.15
CA GLY A 152 -5.80 -1.97 13.37
C GLY A 152 -6.92 -1.31 14.16
#